data_AF-A0A975VEM6-F1
#
_entry.id   AF-A0A975VEM6-F1
#
_cell.length_a   1.000
_cell.length_b   1.000
_cell.length_c   1.000
_cell.angle_alpha   90.00
_cell.angle_beta   90.00
_cell.angle_gamma   90.00
#
_symmetry.space_group_name_H-M   'P 1'
#
loop_
_entity.id
_entity.type
_entity.pdbx_description
1 polymer ?
#
loop_
_entity_poly.entity_id
_entity_poly.type
_entity_poly.pdbx_seq_one_letter_code
_entity_poly.pdbx_strand_id
1 'polypeptide(L)'
;MRRDDIFLRDAARRGDTQACLEMATRLFGGKAGFSQNFKLGLAYLQQELIRESPCAIVLVGEMVPLELLIAQDARATLAAAARLGCEAAMLKLGVWHALRSECAEARQWLERSGHFPDTETAGVEDAKTFAKTLDSRIPRELLDTREVMLAGARQALRLADVQGARYCLKGYAALTAPPVLDAATAEIVLSFVHLASNSGSESNANCALDLPVELVESSLSFRSEHADVQAQYVLGCALAGMAYGCLLPHALVAQKNLRRATALLLRAADAGQPEAWHRLYEVAADCRSVAGNQEAARFFLEKAAHAGVVQAQRKLGAFLLKEATSLEKAERGVHWLTRAAERGDRPARELLQTLVLPLPALPAAIESSIVEKVRAMDAELAARLTLARAFHLTRREALNFNARRDIRAWGLLIPGTYTENPKGRLVPALQESMKTELQRAASFFDAERTLGSAASQKAKVQRQVFEALAIPEERFFAAEIGRSWSHYGFGRHWAARAGPLLKEMLGEC
;
A
#
# COMPACT_ATOMS: atom_id res chain seq x y z
N MET A 1 55.63 -7.76 -5.30
CA MET A 1 55.45 -6.76 -6.38
C MET A 1 56.79 -6.56 -7.06
N ARG A 2 56.84 -6.66 -8.39
CA ARG A 2 58.07 -6.40 -9.14
C ARG A 2 58.33 -4.89 -9.17
N ARG A 3 59.58 -4.43 -9.34
CA ARG A 3 59.91 -2.99 -9.40
C ARG A 3 59.09 -2.26 -10.47
N ASP A 4 58.88 -2.92 -11.61
CA ASP A 4 58.14 -2.36 -12.74
C ASP A 4 56.66 -2.07 -12.40
N ASP A 5 56.04 -2.86 -11.50
CA ASP A 5 54.65 -2.64 -11.06
C ASP A 5 54.49 -1.38 -10.19
N ILE A 6 55.56 -0.98 -9.49
CA ILE A 6 55.59 0.23 -8.67
C ILE A 6 55.68 1.46 -9.58
N PHE A 7 56.60 1.42 -10.55
CA PHE A 7 56.74 2.48 -11.55
C PHE A 7 55.47 2.67 -12.38
N LEU A 8 54.82 1.58 -12.79
CA LEU A 8 53.56 1.63 -13.54
C LEU A 8 52.44 2.29 -12.73
N ARG A 9 52.32 1.97 -11.43
CA ARG A 9 51.34 2.60 -10.53
C ARG A 9 51.60 4.08 -10.32
N ASP A 10 52.86 4.47 -10.15
CA ASP A 10 53.22 5.87 -9.96
C ASP A 10 53.02 6.70 -11.24
N ALA A 11 53.30 6.12 -12.41
CA ALA A 11 53.02 6.76 -13.70
C ALA A 11 51.51 6.92 -13.95
N ALA A 12 50.71 5.88 -13.67
CA ALA A 12 49.25 5.96 -13.77
C ALA A 12 48.65 6.99 -12.81
N ARG A 13 49.17 7.11 -11.58
CA ARG A 13 48.76 8.17 -10.62
C ARG A 13 49.10 9.58 -11.09
N ARG A 14 50.14 9.74 -11.91
CA ARG A 14 50.49 11.02 -12.55
C ARG A 14 49.63 11.34 -13.77
N GLY A 15 48.72 10.44 -14.16
CA GLY A 15 47.79 10.63 -15.29
C GLY A 15 48.39 10.29 -16.66
N ASP A 16 49.46 9.48 -16.70
CA ASP A 16 50.00 8.98 -17.97
C ASP A 16 48.99 8.00 -18.62
N THR A 17 48.58 8.30 -19.85
CA THR A 17 47.50 7.60 -20.55
C THR A 17 47.84 6.13 -20.84
N GLN A 18 49.08 5.86 -21.25
CA GLN A 18 49.55 4.51 -21.55
C GLN A 18 49.64 3.67 -20.27
N ALA A 19 50.15 4.27 -19.19
CA ALA A 19 50.23 3.61 -17.89
C ALA A 19 48.84 3.31 -17.31
N CYS A 20 47.86 4.22 -17.48
CA CYS A 20 46.48 3.99 -17.06
C CYS A 20 45.81 2.84 -17.84
N LEU A 21 46.00 2.79 -19.16
CA LEU A 21 45.49 1.69 -19.99
C LEU A 21 46.10 0.35 -19.60
N GLU A 22 47.42 0.30 -19.38
CA GLU A 22 48.12 -0.92 -18.98
C GLU A 22 47.76 -1.36 -17.55
N MET A 23 47.57 -0.42 -16.64
CA MET A 23 47.05 -0.73 -15.30
C MET A 23 45.65 -1.34 -15.37
N ALA A 24 44.77 -0.77 -16.21
CA ALA A 24 43.41 -1.27 -16.38
C ALA A 24 43.38 -2.65 -17.02
N THR A 25 44.18 -2.92 -18.07
CA THR A 25 44.26 -4.26 -18.69
C THR A 25 44.71 -5.32 -17.69
N ARG A 26 45.74 -5.04 -16.87
CA ARG A 26 46.23 -5.95 -15.84
C ARG A 26 45.18 -6.20 -14.74
N LEU A 27 44.47 -5.15 -14.32
CA LEU A 27 43.40 -5.25 -13.31
C LEU A 27 42.15 -5.97 -13.83
N PHE A 28 41.80 -5.82 -15.11
CA PHE A 28 40.68 -6.54 -15.72
C PHE A 28 40.99 -8.02 -15.95
N GLY A 29 42.22 -8.32 -16.39
CA GLY A 29 42.65 -9.70 -16.67
C GLY A 29 43.06 -10.51 -15.44
N GLY A 30 43.37 -9.87 -14.30
CA GLY A 30 43.85 -10.55 -13.08
C GLY A 30 45.20 -11.26 -13.26
N LYS A 31 46.01 -10.82 -14.22
CA LYS A 31 47.30 -11.43 -14.58
C LYS A 31 48.47 -10.66 -13.93
N ALA A 32 49.66 -11.27 -13.92
CA ALA A 32 50.92 -10.65 -13.52
C ALA A 32 50.98 -10.11 -12.06
N GLY A 33 50.35 -10.80 -11.11
CA GLY A 33 50.43 -10.44 -9.67
C GLY A 33 49.40 -9.41 -9.20
N PHE A 34 48.45 -9.04 -10.06
CA PHE A 34 47.26 -8.24 -9.70
C PHE A 34 46.04 -9.14 -9.55
N SER A 35 45.28 -8.96 -8.47
CA SER A 35 43.94 -9.57 -8.35
C SER A 35 42.98 -8.89 -9.33
N GLN A 36 42.10 -9.67 -9.95
CA GLN A 36 41.05 -9.12 -10.82
C GLN A 36 40.18 -8.11 -10.06
N ASN A 37 40.13 -6.87 -10.53
CA ASN A 37 39.36 -5.80 -9.88
C ASN A 37 38.90 -4.76 -10.91
N PHE A 38 37.68 -4.96 -11.42
CA PHE A 38 37.07 -4.08 -12.41
C PHE A 38 36.77 -2.67 -11.88
N LYS A 39 36.38 -2.53 -10.61
CA LYS A 39 36.07 -1.22 -10.02
C LYS A 39 37.31 -0.33 -9.99
N LEU A 40 38.44 -0.88 -9.55
CA LEU A 40 39.69 -0.15 -9.51
C LEU A 40 40.22 0.15 -10.92
N GLY A 41 40.11 -0.81 -11.85
CA GLY A 41 40.52 -0.60 -13.25
C GLY A 41 39.73 0.53 -13.93
N LEU A 42 38.42 0.58 -13.72
CA LEU A 42 37.56 1.66 -14.24
C LEU A 42 37.91 3.03 -13.63
N ALA A 43 38.31 3.07 -12.36
CA ALA A 43 38.74 4.31 -11.71
C ALA A 43 40.01 4.90 -12.37
N TYR A 44 40.98 4.07 -12.77
CA TYR A 44 42.16 4.53 -13.50
C TYR A 44 41.82 5.04 -14.91
N LEU A 45 40.75 4.52 -15.53
CA LEU A 45 40.30 4.96 -16.86
C LEU A 45 39.34 6.14 -16.84
N GLN A 46 38.89 6.60 -15.66
CA GLN A 46 37.82 7.59 -15.55
C GLN A 46 38.12 8.89 -16.33
N GLN A 47 39.34 9.43 -16.21
CA GLN A 47 39.74 10.63 -16.94
C GLN A 47 39.80 10.41 -18.46
N GLU A 48 40.24 9.23 -18.89
CA GLU A 48 40.36 8.87 -20.30
C GLU A 48 38.99 8.60 -20.94
N LEU A 49 38.03 8.09 -20.17
CA LEU A 49 36.63 7.96 -20.60
C LEU A 49 35.95 9.33 -20.74
N ILE A 50 36.25 10.28 -19.84
CA ILE A 50 35.76 11.67 -19.98
C ILE A 50 36.33 12.34 -21.23
N ARG A 51 37.57 12.02 -21.60
CA ARG A 51 38.23 12.50 -22.82
C ARG A 51 37.80 11.74 -24.09
N GLU A 52 36.89 10.78 -23.98
CA GLU A 52 36.43 9.91 -25.07
C GLU A 52 37.57 9.20 -25.83
N SER A 53 38.62 8.80 -25.10
CA SER A 53 39.77 8.11 -25.70
C SER A 53 39.34 6.77 -26.34
N PRO A 54 39.60 6.54 -27.63
CA PRO A 54 39.11 5.36 -28.34
C PRO A 54 39.68 4.06 -27.77
N CYS A 55 40.96 4.06 -27.37
CA CYS A 55 41.60 2.90 -26.76
C CYS A 55 40.97 2.54 -25.40
N ALA A 56 40.64 3.54 -24.58
CA ALA A 56 40.01 3.30 -23.28
C ALA A 56 38.57 2.77 -23.44
N ILE A 57 37.81 3.35 -24.38
CA ILE A 57 36.44 2.94 -24.69
C ILE A 57 36.40 1.48 -25.19
N VAL A 58 37.26 1.13 -26.16
CA VAL A 58 37.34 -0.25 -26.68
C VAL A 58 37.76 -1.23 -25.59
N LEU A 59 38.77 -0.87 -24.78
CA LEU A 59 39.23 -1.71 -23.68
C LEU A 59 38.11 -2.02 -22.66
N VAL A 60 37.29 -1.02 -22.33
CA VAL A 60 36.13 -1.20 -21.44
C VAL A 60 35.09 -2.11 -22.09
N GLY A 61 34.75 -1.87 -23.37
CA GLY A 61 33.77 -2.69 -24.09
C GLY A 61 34.18 -4.16 -24.23
N GLU A 62 35.48 -4.41 -24.40
CA GLU A 62 36.03 -5.76 -24.57
C GLU A 62 36.13 -6.51 -23.24
N MET A 63 36.82 -5.93 -22.25
CA MET A 63 37.26 -6.64 -21.06
C MET A 63 36.29 -6.56 -19.87
N VAL A 64 35.46 -5.53 -19.79
CA VAL A 64 34.54 -5.37 -18.64
C VAL A 64 33.27 -6.19 -18.91
N PRO A 65 32.84 -7.04 -17.95
CA PRO A 65 31.68 -7.88 -18.15
C PRO A 65 30.38 -7.06 -18.12
N LEU A 66 29.36 -7.56 -18.82
CA LEU A 66 28.15 -6.79 -19.11
C LEU A 66 27.33 -6.48 -17.85
N GLU A 67 27.28 -7.38 -16.87
CA GLU A 67 26.57 -7.17 -15.61
C GLU A 67 27.09 -5.95 -14.83
N LEU A 68 28.40 -5.67 -14.89
CA LEU A 68 28.99 -4.49 -14.27
C LEU A 68 28.67 -3.22 -15.06
N LEU A 69 28.64 -3.30 -16.39
CA LEU A 69 28.27 -2.17 -17.25
C LEU A 69 26.80 -1.79 -17.03
N ILE A 70 25.91 -2.78 -16.91
CA ILE A 70 24.49 -2.60 -16.54
C ILE A 70 24.36 -1.97 -15.14
N ALA A 71 25.18 -2.41 -14.18
CA ALA A 71 25.15 -1.86 -12.83
C ALA A 71 25.52 -0.36 -12.79
N GLN A 72 26.49 0.05 -13.59
CA GLN A 72 27.00 1.43 -13.69
C GLN A 72 26.25 2.31 -14.71
N ASP A 73 25.26 1.77 -15.41
CA ASP A 73 24.54 2.45 -16.50
C ASP A 73 25.47 2.98 -17.61
N ALA A 74 26.56 2.24 -17.88
CA ALA A 74 27.60 2.55 -18.84
C ALA A 74 27.19 2.26 -20.32
N ARG A 75 25.93 2.54 -20.67
CA ARG A 75 25.37 2.25 -22.00
C ARG A 75 25.99 3.11 -23.10
N ALA A 76 26.24 4.39 -22.81
CA ALA A 76 26.84 5.33 -23.76
C ALA A 76 28.26 4.93 -24.15
N THR A 77 29.08 4.52 -23.17
CA THR A 77 30.46 4.04 -23.41
C THR A 77 30.47 2.74 -24.20
N LEU A 78 29.54 1.82 -23.90
CA LEU A 78 29.39 0.58 -24.66
C LEU A 78 28.97 0.85 -26.12
N ALA A 79 28.02 1.78 -26.33
CA ALA A 79 27.60 2.20 -27.66
C ALA A 79 28.74 2.87 -28.46
N ALA A 80 29.58 3.67 -27.80
CA ALA A 80 30.78 4.23 -28.42
C ALA A 80 31.77 3.14 -28.84
N ALA A 81 32.03 2.14 -27.98
CA ALA A 81 32.90 1.00 -28.30
C ALA A 81 32.37 0.17 -29.48
N ALA A 82 31.05 -0.05 -29.54
CA ALA A 82 30.41 -0.74 -30.66
C ALA A 82 30.55 0.04 -31.98
N ARG A 83 30.44 1.37 -31.96
CA ARG A 83 30.67 2.22 -33.16
C ARG A 83 32.12 2.20 -33.62
N LEU A 84 33.08 2.03 -32.70
CA LEU A 84 34.50 1.88 -32.99
C LEU A 84 34.89 0.50 -33.54
N GLY A 85 33.94 -0.43 -33.69
CA GLY A 85 34.17 -1.73 -34.33
C GLY A 85 34.49 -2.87 -33.36
N CYS A 86 34.34 -2.68 -32.04
CA CYS A 86 34.57 -3.76 -31.07
C CYS A 86 33.43 -4.80 -31.11
N GLU A 87 33.73 -6.02 -31.57
CA GLU A 87 32.75 -7.11 -31.70
C GLU A 87 32.09 -7.48 -30.36
N ALA A 88 32.89 -7.62 -29.30
CA ALA A 88 32.40 -7.90 -27.95
C ALA A 88 31.45 -6.80 -27.44
N ALA A 89 31.74 -5.53 -27.75
CA ALA A 89 30.87 -4.42 -27.38
C ALA A 89 29.56 -4.43 -28.16
N MET A 90 29.57 -4.77 -29.46
CA MET A 90 28.35 -4.93 -30.26
C MET A 90 27.44 -6.01 -29.69
N LEU A 91 28.00 -7.18 -29.36
CA LEU A 91 27.24 -8.28 -28.75
C LEU A 91 26.63 -7.85 -27.42
N LYS A 92 27.44 -7.28 -26.52
CA LYS A 92 27.00 -6.80 -25.21
C LYS A 92 25.90 -5.74 -25.33
N LEU A 93 26.00 -4.84 -26.31
CA LEU A 93 25.01 -3.80 -26.55
C LEU A 93 23.71 -4.39 -27.05
N GLY A 94 23.77 -5.34 -28.00
CA GLY A 94 22.60 -6.05 -28.50
C GLY A 94 21.86 -6.81 -27.39
N VAL A 95 22.59 -7.49 -26.50
CA VAL A 95 22.00 -8.16 -25.32
C VAL A 95 21.35 -7.15 -24.38
N TRP A 96 21.99 -6.01 -24.10
CA TRP A 96 21.40 -4.99 -23.23
C TRP A 96 20.11 -4.39 -23.81
N HIS A 97 20.06 -4.14 -25.11
CA HIS A 97 18.82 -3.73 -25.79
C HIS A 97 17.72 -4.80 -25.63
N ALA A 98 18.06 -6.09 -25.78
CA ALA A 98 17.10 -7.18 -25.60
C ALA A 98 16.51 -7.21 -24.19
N LEU A 99 17.32 -7.02 -23.15
CA LEU A 99 16.86 -6.98 -21.74
C LEU A 99 15.85 -5.85 -21.45
N ARG A 100 15.87 -4.79 -22.27
CA ARG A 100 14.94 -3.64 -22.18
C ARG A 100 13.74 -3.76 -23.12
N SER A 101 13.56 -4.92 -23.76
CA SER A 101 12.53 -5.15 -24.78
C SER A 101 12.68 -4.26 -26.03
N GLU A 102 13.89 -3.74 -26.31
CA GLU A 102 14.23 -2.95 -27.50
C GLU A 102 14.68 -3.92 -28.63
N CYS A 103 13.74 -4.73 -29.12
CA CYS A 103 14.01 -5.89 -29.98
C CYS A 103 14.65 -5.56 -31.33
N ALA A 104 14.34 -4.40 -31.92
CA ALA A 104 14.85 -4.01 -33.23
C ALA A 104 16.34 -3.67 -33.16
N GLU A 105 16.73 -2.84 -32.20
CA GLU A 105 18.12 -2.47 -31.94
C GLU A 105 18.94 -3.68 -31.48
N ALA A 106 18.35 -4.54 -30.65
CA ALA A 106 18.98 -5.78 -30.21
C ALA A 106 19.40 -6.65 -31.40
N ARG A 107 18.47 -6.91 -32.33
CA ARG A 107 18.74 -7.69 -33.54
C ARG A 107 19.86 -7.08 -34.38
N GLN A 108 19.77 -5.77 -34.64
CA GLN A 108 20.77 -5.07 -35.46
C GLN A 108 22.19 -5.19 -34.90
N TRP A 109 22.38 -5.06 -33.58
CA TRP A 109 23.70 -5.15 -32.97
C TRP A 109 24.21 -6.59 -32.85
N LEU A 110 23.32 -7.57 -32.64
CA LEU A 110 23.67 -8.99 -32.59
C LEU A 110 24.09 -9.53 -33.98
N GLU A 111 23.50 -9.05 -35.08
CA GLU A 111 23.96 -9.37 -36.45
C GLU A 111 25.36 -8.84 -36.68
N ARG A 112 25.57 -7.57 -36.31
CA ARG A 112 26.85 -6.87 -36.53
C ARG A 112 27.99 -7.46 -35.72
N SER A 113 27.73 -8.12 -34.59
CA SER A 113 28.76 -8.78 -33.80
C SER A 113 29.23 -10.11 -34.42
N GLY A 114 28.64 -10.58 -35.52
CA GLY A 114 29.03 -11.82 -36.22
C GLY A 114 28.66 -13.13 -35.50
N HIS A 115 28.24 -13.07 -34.24
CA HIS A 115 27.83 -14.23 -33.44
C HIS A 115 26.40 -14.72 -33.76
N PHE A 116 25.56 -13.87 -34.37
CA PHE A 116 24.19 -14.20 -34.77
C PHE A 116 23.93 -13.76 -36.22
N PRO A 117 24.40 -14.51 -37.23
CA PRO A 117 24.20 -14.16 -38.63
C PRO A 117 22.73 -14.20 -39.08
N ASP A 118 21.91 -15.05 -38.44
CA ASP A 118 20.45 -15.12 -38.68
C ASP A 118 19.68 -14.65 -37.42
N THR A 119 19.11 -13.44 -37.42
CA THR A 119 18.42 -12.87 -36.24
C THR A 119 17.14 -13.57 -35.83
N GLU A 120 16.49 -14.28 -36.75
CA GLU A 120 15.35 -15.13 -36.43
C GLU A 120 15.76 -16.25 -35.45
N THR A 121 17.02 -16.71 -35.50
CA THR A 121 17.53 -17.78 -34.61
C THR A 121 17.86 -17.30 -33.20
N ALA A 122 17.96 -15.99 -32.97
CA ALA A 122 18.25 -15.46 -31.64
C ALA A 122 17.05 -15.60 -30.70
N GLY A 123 15.81 -15.52 -31.21
CA GLY A 123 14.61 -15.63 -30.39
C GLY A 123 14.42 -14.47 -29.41
N VAL A 124 14.91 -13.26 -29.74
CA VAL A 124 14.97 -12.09 -28.84
C VAL A 124 13.63 -11.75 -28.17
N GLU A 125 12.50 -12.00 -28.84
CA GLU A 125 11.17 -11.71 -28.29
C GLU A 125 10.76 -12.66 -27.14
N ASP A 126 11.20 -13.92 -27.18
CA ASP A 126 10.93 -14.89 -26.11
C ASP A 126 12.16 -15.06 -25.23
N ALA A 127 12.10 -14.47 -24.03
CA ALA A 127 13.17 -14.51 -23.05
C ALA A 127 13.74 -15.91 -22.80
N LYS A 128 12.91 -16.96 -22.84
CA LYS A 128 13.35 -18.33 -22.59
C LYS A 128 14.24 -18.86 -23.71
N THR A 129 13.84 -18.63 -24.96
CA THR A 129 14.63 -19.07 -26.12
C THR A 129 15.90 -18.23 -26.22
N PHE A 130 15.79 -16.91 -26.05
CA PHE A 130 16.95 -16.01 -26.07
C PHE A 130 17.99 -16.37 -25.01
N ALA A 131 17.58 -16.63 -23.76
CA ALA A 131 18.53 -17.03 -22.72
C ALA A 131 19.28 -18.32 -23.08
N LYS A 132 18.56 -19.33 -23.58
CA LYS A 132 19.16 -20.63 -23.99
C LYS A 132 20.08 -20.49 -25.21
N THR A 133 19.73 -19.63 -26.17
CA THR A 133 20.56 -19.40 -27.36
C THR A 133 21.85 -18.67 -26.98
N LEU A 134 21.79 -17.68 -26.08
CA LEU A 134 22.97 -17.04 -25.54
C LEU A 134 23.88 -18.04 -24.79
N ASP A 135 23.31 -18.87 -23.91
CA ASP A 135 24.10 -19.78 -23.05
C ASP A 135 24.78 -20.91 -23.83
N SER A 136 24.20 -21.30 -24.97
CA SER A 136 24.76 -22.33 -25.85
C SER A 136 25.78 -21.80 -26.86
N ARG A 137 25.62 -20.55 -27.34
CA ARG A 137 26.47 -19.99 -28.42
C ARG A 137 27.63 -19.16 -27.90
N ILE A 138 27.51 -18.54 -26.74
CA ILE A 138 28.49 -17.57 -26.24
C ILE A 138 29.29 -18.19 -25.09
N PRO A 139 30.63 -18.13 -25.12
CA PRO A 139 31.45 -18.60 -24.03
C PRO A 139 31.24 -17.74 -22.77
N ARG A 140 31.21 -18.39 -21.60
CA ARG A 140 30.99 -17.73 -20.30
C ARG A 140 32.01 -16.64 -19.97
N GLU A 141 33.23 -16.74 -20.49
CA GLU A 141 34.27 -15.72 -20.31
C GLU A 141 33.91 -14.37 -20.94
N LEU A 142 33.12 -14.41 -22.02
CA LEU A 142 32.69 -13.22 -22.75
C LEU A 142 31.38 -12.66 -22.19
N LEU A 143 30.46 -13.56 -21.79
CA LEU A 143 29.16 -13.18 -21.24
C LEU A 143 28.60 -14.30 -20.35
N ASP A 144 28.45 -14.05 -19.05
CA ASP A 144 27.69 -14.93 -18.16
C ASP A 144 26.20 -14.61 -18.29
N THR A 145 25.48 -15.47 -19.00
CA THR A 145 24.06 -15.28 -19.31
C THR A 145 23.19 -15.17 -18.06
N ARG A 146 23.53 -15.89 -16.99
CA ARG A 146 22.74 -15.91 -15.76
C ARG A 146 22.89 -14.60 -15.01
N GLU A 147 24.12 -14.14 -14.81
CA GLU A 147 24.41 -12.87 -14.13
C GLU A 147 23.89 -11.67 -14.93
N VAL A 148 23.98 -11.72 -16.26
CA VAL A 148 23.43 -10.67 -17.13
C VAL A 148 21.91 -10.58 -17.03
N MET A 149 21.20 -11.71 -17.02
CA MET A 149 19.74 -11.72 -16.83
C MET A 149 19.36 -11.15 -15.45
N LEU A 150 20.09 -11.50 -14.39
CA LEU A 150 19.84 -10.94 -13.05
C LEU A 150 20.18 -9.45 -12.96
N ALA A 151 21.27 -9.00 -13.59
CA ALA A 151 21.65 -7.59 -13.65
C ALA A 151 20.62 -6.76 -14.42
N GLY A 152 20.10 -7.29 -15.54
CA GLY A 152 18.99 -6.72 -16.29
C GLY A 152 17.73 -6.58 -15.42
N ALA A 153 17.37 -7.64 -14.69
CA ALA A 153 16.24 -7.61 -13.76
C ALA A 153 16.42 -6.52 -12.68
N ARG A 154 17.60 -6.42 -12.06
CA ARG A 154 17.92 -5.35 -11.09
C ARG A 154 17.81 -3.95 -11.70
N GLN A 155 18.23 -3.76 -12.95
CA GLN A 155 18.10 -2.47 -13.63
C GLN A 155 16.62 -2.15 -13.91
N ALA A 156 15.85 -3.11 -14.42
CA ALA A 156 14.43 -2.93 -14.69
C ALA A 156 13.64 -2.59 -13.40
N LEU A 157 13.95 -3.26 -12.29
CA LEU A 157 13.35 -2.95 -10.98
C LEU A 157 13.69 -1.53 -10.50
N ARG A 158 14.94 -1.07 -10.69
CA ARG A 158 15.34 0.33 -10.38
C ARG A 158 14.56 1.34 -11.22
N LEU A 159 14.23 1.00 -12.47
CA LEU A 159 13.46 1.83 -13.39
C LEU A 159 11.94 1.66 -13.26
N ALA A 160 11.50 0.83 -12.31
CA ALA A 160 10.11 0.42 -12.14
C ALA A 160 9.45 -0.22 -13.40
N ASP A 161 10.25 -0.84 -14.27
CA ASP A 161 9.79 -1.51 -15.48
C ASP A 161 9.40 -2.97 -15.21
N VAL A 162 8.10 -3.22 -15.08
CA VAL A 162 7.52 -4.55 -14.84
C VAL A 162 7.82 -5.51 -16.00
N GLN A 163 7.78 -5.04 -17.25
CA GLN A 163 7.89 -5.89 -18.42
C GLN A 163 9.34 -6.34 -18.63
N GLY A 164 10.29 -5.40 -18.52
CA GLY A 164 11.72 -5.71 -18.55
C GLY A 164 12.15 -6.66 -17.42
N ALA A 165 11.67 -6.43 -16.20
CA ALA A 165 11.96 -7.32 -15.06
C ALA A 165 11.39 -8.72 -15.28
N ARG A 166 10.15 -8.82 -15.79
CA ARG A 166 9.52 -10.09 -16.16
C ARG A 166 10.31 -10.83 -17.24
N TYR A 167 10.73 -10.13 -18.29
CA TYR A 167 11.53 -10.68 -19.37
C TYR A 167 12.83 -11.28 -18.85
N CYS A 168 13.59 -10.50 -18.07
CA CYS A 168 14.88 -10.93 -17.52
C CYS A 168 14.74 -12.14 -16.59
N LEU A 169 13.75 -12.13 -15.68
CA LEU A 169 13.53 -13.24 -14.75
C LEU A 169 13.02 -14.51 -15.44
N LYS A 170 12.22 -14.40 -16.50
CA LYS A 170 11.83 -15.54 -17.35
C LYS A 170 13.03 -16.18 -18.02
N GLY A 171 13.95 -15.35 -18.55
CA GLY A 171 15.20 -15.82 -19.15
C GLY A 171 16.08 -16.53 -18.14
N TYR A 172 16.29 -15.94 -16.96
CA TYR A 172 17.03 -16.56 -15.86
C TYR A 172 16.42 -17.92 -15.45
N ALA A 173 15.11 -17.98 -15.23
CA ALA A 173 14.44 -19.20 -14.83
C ALA A 173 14.56 -20.35 -15.85
N ALA A 174 14.74 -20.03 -17.14
CA ALA A 174 14.94 -21.03 -18.19
C ALA A 174 16.34 -21.69 -18.15
N LEU A 175 17.32 -21.05 -17.51
CA LEU A 175 18.72 -21.49 -17.42
C LEU A 175 19.04 -22.31 -16.16
N THR A 176 18.17 -22.25 -15.14
CA THR A 176 18.40 -22.86 -13.82
C THR A 176 17.24 -23.77 -13.43
N ALA A 177 17.37 -25.05 -13.76
CA ALA A 177 16.47 -26.10 -13.29
C ALA A 177 17.29 -27.23 -12.63
N PRO A 178 17.23 -27.43 -11.30
CA PRO A 178 16.47 -26.65 -10.30
C PRO A 178 17.05 -25.23 -10.07
N PRO A 179 16.27 -24.28 -9.57
CA PRO A 179 16.76 -22.92 -9.30
C PRO A 179 17.81 -22.95 -8.19
N VAL A 180 18.99 -22.40 -8.47
CA VAL A 180 20.00 -22.15 -7.43
C VAL A 180 19.58 -20.88 -6.70
N LEU A 181 19.27 -21.01 -5.42
CA LEU A 181 18.76 -19.90 -4.61
C LEU A 181 19.90 -19.31 -3.79
N ASP A 182 20.30 -18.11 -4.21
CA ASP A 182 21.17 -17.25 -3.44
C ASP A 182 20.34 -16.10 -2.86
N ALA A 183 20.83 -15.48 -1.78
CA ALA A 183 20.12 -14.38 -1.14
C ALA A 183 19.79 -13.24 -2.13
N ALA A 184 20.69 -12.98 -3.08
CA ALA A 184 20.52 -11.94 -4.09
C ALA A 184 19.43 -12.28 -5.12
N THR A 185 19.26 -13.54 -5.53
CA THR A 185 18.22 -13.92 -6.49
C THR A 185 16.84 -13.86 -5.83
N ALA A 186 16.76 -14.34 -4.59
CA ALA A 186 15.53 -14.33 -3.83
C ALA A 186 15.03 -12.89 -3.54
N GLU A 187 15.95 -11.94 -3.32
CA GLU A 187 15.63 -10.51 -3.16
C GLU A 187 15.08 -9.88 -4.47
N ILE A 188 15.66 -10.20 -5.62
CA ILE A 188 15.18 -9.72 -6.93
C ILE A 188 13.77 -10.25 -7.20
N VAL A 189 13.51 -11.53 -6.91
CA VAL A 189 12.19 -12.12 -7.10
C VAL A 189 11.17 -11.49 -6.15
N LEU A 190 11.50 -11.29 -4.88
CA LEU A 190 10.60 -10.64 -3.91
C LEU A 190 10.27 -9.19 -4.32
N SER A 191 11.28 -8.41 -4.72
CA SER A 191 11.10 -7.04 -5.19
C SER A 191 10.29 -6.96 -6.47
N PHE A 192 10.47 -7.91 -7.40
CA PHE A 192 9.61 -8.05 -8.57
C PHE A 192 8.16 -8.38 -8.21
N VAL A 193 7.93 -9.29 -7.26
CA VAL A 193 6.58 -9.61 -6.78
C VAL A 193 5.88 -8.38 -6.20
N HIS A 194 6.60 -7.57 -5.40
CA HIS A 194 6.06 -6.33 -4.85
C HIS A 194 5.77 -5.26 -5.91
N LEU A 195 6.67 -5.10 -6.88
CA LEU A 195 6.47 -4.18 -7.99
C LEU A 195 5.29 -4.61 -8.86
N ALA A 196 5.19 -5.91 -9.15
CA ALA A 196 4.09 -6.49 -9.92
C ALA A 196 2.74 -6.30 -9.19
N SER A 197 2.68 -6.49 -7.86
CA SER A 197 1.44 -6.34 -7.09
C SER A 197 0.85 -4.93 -7.11
N ASN A 198 1.70 -3.91 -7.28
CA ASN A 198 1.30 -2.50 -7.30
C ASN A 198 1.01 -1.99 -8.72
N SER A 199 1.43 -2.73 -9.75
CA SER A 199 1.32 -2.34 -11.16
C SER A 199 -0.03 -2.65 -11.81
N GLY A 200 -0.89 -3.44 -11.15
CA GLY A 200 -2.21 -3.77 -11.67
C GLY A 200 -3.18 -2.60 -11.56
N SER A 201 -3.52 -1.96 -12.69
CA SER A 201 -4.70 -1.10 -12.76
C SER A 201 -5.96 -1.94 -12.53
N GLU A 202 -6.93 -1.41 -11.80
CA GLU A 202 -8.21 -2.05 -11.39
C GLU A 202 -9.07 -2.62 -12.54
N SER A 203 -8.62 -2.51 -13.80
CA SER A 203 -9.38 -2.80 -15.01
C SER A 203 -8.78 -3.81 -15.99
N ASN A 204 -7.58 -4.39 -15.76
CA ASN A 204 -6.97 -5.33 -16.72
C ASN A 204 -6.60 -6.68 -16.12
N ALA A 205 -7.22 -7.73 -16.68
CA ALA A 205 -7.15 -9.14 -16.33
C ALA A 205 -5.79 -9.82 -16.63
N ASN A 206 -4.68 -9.09 -16.61
CA ASN A 206 -3.35 -9.65 -16.88
C ASN A 206 -2.30 -9.22 -15.85
N CYS A 207 -2.67 -9.32 -14.57
CA CYS A 207 -1.73 -9.26 -13.44
C CYS A 207 -1.02 -10.62 -13.26
N ALA A 208 -0.49 -11.18 -14.35
CA ALA A 208 0.24 -12.43 -14.33
C ALA A 208 1.73 -12.15 -14.06
N LEU A 209 2.30 -12.83 -13.08
CA LEU A 209 3.76 -12.83 -12.87
C LEU A 209 4.48 -13.47 -14.07
N ASP A 210 3.83 -14.47 -14.68
CA ASP A 210 4.39 -15.34 -15.72
C ASP A 210 5.78 -15.92 -15.39
N LEU A 211 6.03 -16.19 -14.11
CA LEU A 211 7.22 -16.88 -13.66
C LEU A 211 6.86 -18.32 -13.24
N PRO A 212 7.81 -19.26 -13.28
CA PRO A 212 7.60 -20.58 -12.70
C PRO A 212 7.27 -20.44 -11.22
N VAL A 213 6.16 -21.03 -10.80
CA VAL A 213 5.66 -20.94 -9.42
C VAL A 213 6.69 -21.50 -8.44
N GLU A 214 7.41 -22.55 -8.82
CA GLU A 214 8.50 -23.14 -8.02
C GLU A 214 9.61 -22.12 -7.70
N LEU A 215 10.01 -21.29 -8.66
CA LEU A 215 11.03 -20.26 -8.45
C LEU A 215 10.52 -19.20 -7.46
N VAL A 216 9.27 -18.78 -7.61
CA VAL A 216 8.66 -17.75 -6.76
C VAL A 216 8.48 -18.27 -5.34
N GLU A 217 7.85 -19.43 -5.18
CA GLU A 217 7.58 -20.03 -3.87
C GLU A 217 8.88 -20.33 -3.10
N SER A 218 9.90 -20.85 -3.79
CA SER A 218 11.18 -21.18 -3.17
C SER A 218 11.98 -19.93 -2.79
N SER A 219 11.96 -18.88 -3.63
CA SER A 219 12.55 -17.57 -3.31
C SER A 219 11.89 -16.92 -2.09
N LEU A 220 10.55 -16.91 -2.06
CA LEU A 220 9.79 -16.39 -0.92
C LEU A 220 10.05 -17.21 0.35
N SER A 221 10.11 -18.54 0.22
CA SER A 221 10.40 -19.44 1.36
C SER A 221 11.79 -19.17 1.93
N PHE A 222 12.82 -19.08 1.08
CA PHE A 222 14.19 -18.77 1.47
C PHE A 222 14.28 -17.44 2.24
N ARG A 223 13.68 -16.37 1.72
CA ARG A 223 13.62 -15.06 2.41
C ARG A 223 12.85 -15.13 3.72
N SER A 224 11.75 -15.89 3.76
CA SER A 224 10.90 -16.00 4.96
C SER A 224 11.62 -16.66 6.14
N GLU A 225 12.50 -17.63 5.85
CA GLU A 225 13.37 -18.30 6.81
C GLU A 225 14.46 -17.37 7.34
N HIS A 226 14.93 -16.42 6.52
CA HIS A 226 15.88 -15.38 6.89
C HIS A 226 15.20 -14.13 7.50
N ALA A 227 14.04 -14.32 8.13
CA ALA A 227 13.28 -13.31 8.87
C ALA A 227 12.85 -12.07 8.06
N ASP A 228 12.68 -12.19 6.74
CA ASP A 228 12.13 -11.12 5.92
C ASP A 228 10.61 -10.98 6.15
N VAL A 229 10.21 -9.87 6.76
CA VAL A 229 8.81 -9.56 7.10
C VAL A 229 7.92 -9.52 5.86
N GLN A 230 8.41 -8.95 4.76
CA GLN A 230 7.63 -8.85 3.52
C GLN A 230 7.45 -10.21 2.88
N ALA A 231 8.51 -11.03 2.83
CA ALA A 231 8.40 -12.39 2.30
C ALA A 231 7.44 -13.25 3.14
N GLN A 232 7.49 -13.14 4.48
CA GLN A 232 6.56 -13.81 5.38
C GLN A 232 5.11 -13.39 5.13
N TYR A 233 4.86 -12.10 4.95
CA TYR A 233 3.53 -11.58 4.65
C TYR A 233 3.01 -12.07 3.30
N VAL A 234 3.79 -11.93 2.23
CA VAL A 234 3.42 -12.33 0.86
C VAL A 234 3.14 -13.84 0.79
N LEU A 235 4.09 -14.64 1.28
CA LEU A 235 3.97 -16.10 1.28
C LEU A 235 2.80 -16.55 2.17
N GLY A 236 2.62 -15.91 3.33
CA GLY A 236 1.49 -16.16 4.22
C GLY A 236 0.15 -15.89 3.55
N CYS A 237 0.00 -14.78 2.84
CA CYS A 237 -1.22 -14.45 2.08
C CYS A 237 -1.49 -15.49 0.99
N ALA A 238 -0.48 -15.82 0.18
CA ALA A 238 -0.61 -16.76 -0.92
C ALA A 238 -0.98 -18.18 -0.44
N LEU A 239 -0.32 -18.69 0.61
CA LEU A 239 -0.61 -20.00 1.19
C LEU A 239 -2.00 -20.09 1.81
N ALA A 240 -2.53 -18.97 2.32
CA ALA A 240 -3.91 -18.88 2.78
C ALA A 240 -4.93 -18.77 1.63
N GLY A 241 -4.46 -18.58 0.39
CA GLY A 241 -5.31 -18.41 -0.77
C GLY A 241 -5.88 -17.00 -0.92
N MET A 242 -5.25 -16.01 -0.31
CA MET A 242 -5.60 -14.59 -0.43
C MET A 242 -4.71 -13.90 -1.46
N ALA A 243 -5.28 -12.99 -2.23
CA ALA A 243 -4.53 -12.20 -3.19
C ALA A 243 -3.57 -11.22 -2.49
N TYR A 244 -2.43 -10.98 -3.12
CA TYR A 244 -1.45 -9.96 -2.69
C TYR A 244 -1.44 -8.84 -3.73
N GLY A 245 -2.04 -7.69 -3.39
CA GLY A 245 -2.35 -6.65 -4.38
C GLY A 245 -3.20 -7.22 -5.52
N CYS A 246 -2.74 -7.07 -6.75
CA CYS A 246 -3.38 -7.66 -7.93
C CYS A 246 -2.97 -9.12 -8.23
N LEU A 247 -2.04 -9.69 -7.46
CA LEU A 247 -1.51 -11.03 -7.72
C LEU A 247 -2.37 -12.12 -7.09
N LEU A 248 -2.73 -13.11 -7.90
CA LEU A 248 -3.50 -14.27 -7.47
C LEU A 248 -2.62 -15.29 -6.73
N PRO A 249 -3.16 -16.01 -5.73
CA PRO A 249 -2.39 -16.96 -4.92
C PRO A 249 -1.67 -18.05 -5.73
N HIS A 250 -2.32 -18.54 -6.79
CA HIS A 250 -1.78 -19.61 -7.64
C HIS A 250 -0.54 -19.18 -8.45
N ALA A 251 -0.30 -17.87 -8.58
CA ALA A 251 0.89 -17.35 -9.26
C ALA A 251 2.12 -17.32 -8.34
N LEU A 252 1.89 -17.38 -7.02
CA LEU A 252 2.93 -17.29 -6.00
C LEU A 252 3.28 -18.66 -5.41
N VAL A 253 2.30 -19.55 -5.27
CA VAL A 253 2.43 -20.83 -4.57
C VAL A 253 1.65 -21.92 -5.30
N ALA A 254 2.21 -23.13 -5.35
CA ALA A 254 1.59 -24.27 -6.01
C ALA A 254 0.36 -24.81 -5.24
N GLN A 255 0.41 -24.84 -3.91
CA GLN A 255 -0.65 -25.43 -3.08
C GLN A 255 -0.91 -24.63 -1.80
N LYS A 256 -2.18 -24.47 -1.45
CA LYS A 256 -2.58 -23.81 -0.20
C LYS A 256 -2.13 -24.62 1.02
N ASN A 257 -1.66 -23.93 2.05
CA ASN A 257 -1.34 -24.54 3.34
C ASN A 257 -1.67 -23.57 4.48
N LEU A 258 -2.88 -23.69 5.03
CA LEU A 258 -3.40 -22.78 6.05
C LEU A 258 -2.55 -22.77 7.33
N ARG A 259 -1.98 -23.90 7.75
CA ARG A 259 -1.15 -23.96 8.97
C ARG A 259 0.15 -23.17 8.81
N ARG A 260 0.82 -23.35 7.67
CA ARG A 260 2.03 -22.58 7.36
C ARG A 260 1.70 -21.10 7.14
N ALA A 261 0.57 -20.81 6.49
CA ALA A 261 0.08 -19.45 6.27
C ALA A 261 -0.12 -18.68 7.57
N THR A 262 -0.88 -19.24 8.53
CA THR A 262 -1.15 -18.57 9.81
C THR A 262 0.12 -18.34 10.61
N ALA A 263 1.05 -19.30 10.63
CA ALA A 263 2.34 -19.13 11.31
C ALA A 263 3.18 -17.99 10.70
N LEU A 264 3.24 -17.90 9.37
CA LEU A 264 3.97 -16.83 8.67
C LEU A 264 3.30 -15.46 8.87
N LEU A 265 1.97 -15.39 8.77
CA LEU A 265 1.23 -14.16 8.99
C LEU A 265 1.36 -13.67 10.43
N LEU A 266 1.36 -14.56 11.44
CA LEU A 266 1.62 -14.18 12.83
C LEU A 266 3.00 -13.57 12.99
N ARG A 267 4.05 -14.20 12.43
CA ARG A 267 5.42 -13.64 12.46
C ARG A 267 5.50 -12.27 11.79
N ALA A 268 4.88 -12.10 10.63
CA ALA A 268 4.84 -10.83 9.93
C ALA A 268 4.10 -9.75 10.75
N ALA A 269 3.00 -10.13 11.39
CA ALA A 269 2.19 -9.24 12.21
C ALA A 269 2.92 -8.79 13.48
N ASP A 270 3.62 -9.70 14.15
CA ASP A 270 4.46 -9.42 15.31
C ASP A 270 5.69 -8.58 14.94
N ALA A 271 6.22 -8.76 13.73
CA ALA A 271 7.33 -7.96 13.20
C ALA A 271 6.92 -6.57 12.68
N GLY A 272 5.65 -6.19 12.84
CA GLY A 272 5.17 -4.83 12.57
C GLY A 272 4.44 -4.64 11.24
N GLN A 273 4.01 -5.70 10.54
CA GLN A 273 3.15 -5.59 9.36
C GLN A 273 1.66 -5.57 9.79
N PRO A 274 0.99 -4.40 9.86
CA PRO A 274 -0.35 -4.29 10.44
C PRO A 274 -1.42 -5.03 9.63
N GLU A 275 -1.27 -5.07 8.30
CA GLU A 275 -2.19 -5.76 7.41
C GLU A 275 -2.23 -7.27 7.67
N ALA A 276 -1.13 -7.87 8.17
CA ALA A 276 -1.09 -9.28 8.49
C ALA A 276 -2.09 -9.66 9.60
N TRP A 277 -2.35 -8.78 10.56
CA TRP A 277 -3.42 -8.98 11.56
C TRP A 277 -4.80 -9.03 10.91
N HIS A 278 -5.07 -8.19 9.91
CA HIS A 278 -6.34 -8.22 9.20
C HIS A 278 -6.49 -9.50 8.35
N ARG A 279 -5.42 -9.96 7.73
CA ARG A 279 -5.41 -11.24 7.00
C ARG A 279 -5.63 -12.44 7.91
N LEU A 280 -5.05 -12.44 9.10
CA LEU A 280 -5.33 -13.46 10.12
C LEU A 280 -6.79 -13.44 10.58
N TYR A 281 -7.39 -12.25 10.71
CA TYR A 281 -8.82 -12.13 10.97
C TYR A 281 -9.65 -12.76 9.85
N GLU A 282 -9.36 -12.50 8.58
CA GLU A 282 -10.09 -13.11 7.45
C GLU A 282 -10.04 -14.64 7.51
N VAL A 283 -8.85 -15.21 7.73
CA VAL A 283 -8.67 -16.67 7.86
C VAL A 283 -9.43 -17.24 9.06
N ALA A 284 -9.40 -16.55 10.21
CA ALA A 284 -10.04 -17.02 11.44
C ALA A 284 -11.56 -16.79 11.47
N ALA A 285 -12.07 -15.78 10.75
CA ALA A 285 -13.49 -15.45 10.67
C ALA A 285 -14.24 -16.39 9.72
N ASP A 286 -13.55 -17.03 8.78
CA ASP A 286 -14.13 -18.01 7.87
C ASP A 286 -14.60 -19.26 8.63
N CYS A 287 -15.88 -19.28 9.02
CA CYS A 287 -16.54 -20.39 9.70
C CYS A 287 -16.52 -21.72 8.91
N ARG A 288 -16.24 -21.66 7.60
CA ARG A 288 -16.13 -22.83 6.71
C ARG A 288 -14.72 -23.44 6.70
N SER A 289 -13.73 -22.70 7.20
CA SER A 289 -12.34 -23.16 7.24
C SER A 289 -12.08 -23.99 8.50
N VAL A 290 -11.19 -24.97 8.40
CA VAL A 290 -10.75 -25.78 9.56
C VAL A 290 -10.01 -24.92 10.60
N ALA A 291 -9.53 -23.74 10.21
CA ALA A 291 -8.85 -22.79 11.07
C ALA A 291 -9.79 -21.73 11.69
N GLY A 292 -11.09 -21.82 11.44
CA GLY A 292 -12.07 -20.87 11.93
C GLY A 292 -12.16 -20.87 13.46
N ASN A 293 -11.99 -19.71 14.08
CA ASN A 293 -12.18 -19.50 15.51
C ASN A 293 -12.62 -18.05 15.75
N GLN A 294 -13.87 -17.87 16.21
CA GLN A 294 -14.45 -16.55 16.42
C GLN A 294 -13.75 -15.73 17.51
N GLU A 295 -13.21 -16.37 18.55
CA GLU A 295 -12.47 -15.68 19.60
C GLU A 295 -11.13 -15.16 19.07
N ALA A 296 -10.41 -16.01 18.33
CA ALA A 296 -9.17 -15.62 17.67
C ALA A 296 -9.41 -14.52 16.62
N ALA A 297 -10.49 -14.62 15.85
CA ALA A 297 -10.88 -13.59 14.88
C ALA A 297 -11.10 -12.24 15.57
N ARG A 298 -11.86 -12.21 16.68
CA ARG A 298 -12.06 -10.97 17.47
C ARG A 298 -10.72 -10.40 17.95
N PHE A 299 -9.84 -11.25 18.49
CA PHE A 299 -8.51 -10.83 18.93
C PHE A 299 -7.67 -10.20 17.80
N PHE A 300 -7.60 -10.86 16.63
CA PHE A 300 -6.86 -10.35 15.47
C PHE A 300 -7.48 -9.06 14.92
N LEU A 301 -8.80 -8.95 14.91
CA LEU A 301 -9.50 -7.75 14.46
C LEU A 301 -9.19 -6.55 15.36
N GLU A 302 -9.19 -6.74 16.68
CA GLU A 302 -8.82 -5.70 17.64
C GLU A 302 -7.37 -5.25 17.43
N LYS A 303 -6.44 -6.20 17.30
CA LYS A 303 -5.02 -5.91 17.01
C LYS A 303 -4.85 -5.12 15.71
N ALA A 304 -5.52 -5.53 14.63
CA ALA A 304 -5.49 -4.82 13.35
C ALA A 304 -6.06 -3.40 13.45
N ALA A 305 -7.17 -3.21 14.16
CA ALA A 305 -7.79 -1.90 14.35
C ALA A 305 -6.89 -0.96 15.17
N HIS A 306 -6.27 -1.47 16.23
CA HIS A 306 -5.28 -0.74 17.04
C HIS A 306 -4.02 -0.40 16.25
N ALA A 307 -3.56 -1.28 15.37
CA ALA A 307 -2.43 -1.03 14.47
C ALA A 307 -2.76 -0.05 13.33
N GLY A 308 -4.02 0.38 13.21
CA GLY A 308 -4.43 1.41 12.25
C GLY A 308 -4.95 0.88 10.92
N VAL A 309 -5.25 -0.41 10.78
CA VAL A 309 -5.85 -0.92 9.53
C VAL A 309 -7.29 -0.41 9.41
N VAL A 310 -7.55 0.38 8.37
CA VAL A 310 -8.83 1.09 8.19
C VAL A 310 -10.01 0.12 8.07
N GLN A 311 -9.85 -0.95 7.28
CA GLN A 311 -10.88 -1.98 7.14
C GLN A 311 -11.18 -2.67 8.48
N ALA A 312 -10.16 -2.89 9.32
CA ALA A 312 -10.33 -3.50 10.63
C ALA A 312 -11.04 -2.57 11.62
N GLN A 313 -10.68 -1.29 11.66
CA GLN A 313 -11.36 -0.28 12.49
C GLN A 313 -12.85 -0.21 12.18
N ARG A 314 -13.17 -0.20 10.88
CA ARG A 314 -14.54 -0.21 10.37
C ARG A 314 -15.32 -1.47 10.79
N LYS A 315 -14.75 -2.66 10.54
CA LYS A 315 -15.36 -3.94 10.93
C LYS A 315 -15.56 -4.03 12.45
N LEU A 316 -14.56 -3.63 13.24
CA LEU A 316 -14.65 -3.60 14.70
C LEU A 316 -15.75 -2.63 15.18
N GLY A 317 -15.82 -1.44 14.61
CA GLY A 317 -16.84 -0.44 14.94
C GLY A 317 -18.25 -0.93 14.66
N ALA A 318 -18.47 -1.52 13.49
CA ALA A 318 -19.76 -2.13 13.10
C ALA A 318 -20.14 -3.30 14.03
N PHE A 319 -19.18 -4.16 14.34
CA PHE A 319 -19.36 -5.29 15.24
C PHE A 319 -19.77 -4.85 16.66
N LEU A 320 -19.06 -3.88 17.24
CA LEU A 320 -19.38 -3.32 18.56
C LEU A 320 -20.75 -2.65 18.58
N LEU A 321 -21.13 -1.92 17.53
CA LEU A 321 -22.48 -1.32 17.45
C LEU A 321 -23.59 -2.36 17.34
N LYS A 322 -23.35 -3.47 16.63
CA LYS A 322 -24.31 -4.56 16.49
C LYS A 322 -24.52 -5.32 17.81
N GLU A 323 -23.45 -5.56 18.57
CA GLU A 323 -23.49 -6.26 19.86
C GLU A 323 -23.79 -5.35 21.07
N ALA A 324 -23.77 -4.03 20.89
CA ALA A 324 -23.94 -3.09 21.99
C ALA A 324 -25.30 -3.26 22.71
N THR A 325 -25.22 -3.45 24.02
CA THR A 325 -26.37 -3.49 24.93
C THR A 325 -26.51 -2.21 25.77
N SER A 326 -25.46 -1.38 25.83
CA SER A 326 -25.41 -0.12 26.55
C SER A 326 -24.79 0.99 25.68
N LEU A 327 -25.05 2.25 26.04
CA LEU A 327 -24.49 3.43 25.36
C LEU A 327 -22.96 3.40 25.35
N GLU A 328 -22.32 3.08 26.48
CA GLU A 328 -20.86 3.02 26.59
C GLU A 328 -20.22 2.06 25.59
N LYS A 329 -20.82 0.87 25.39
CA LYS A 329 -20.35 -0.10 24.39
C LYS A 329 -20.57 0.42 22.96
N ALA A 330 -21.69 1.09 22.72
CA ALA A 330 -21.99 1.67 21.43
C ALA A 330 -21.05 2.86 21.10
N GLU A 331 -20.68 3.67 22.09
CA GLU A 331 -19.73 4.79 21.95
C GLU A 331 -18.39 4.29 21.43
N ARG A 332 -17.89 3.16 21.96
CA ARG A 332 -16.67 2.52 21.46
C ARG A 332 -16.78 2.15 19.98
N GLY A 333 -17.95 1.67 19.54
CA GLY A 333 -18.20 1.35 18.14
C GLY A 333 -18.19 2.58 17.23
N VAL A 334 -18.85 3.67 17.65
CA VAL A 334 -18.82 4.95 16.94
C VAL A 334 -17.40 5.53 16.89
N HIS A 335 -16.62 5.40 17.96
CA HIS A 335 -15.24 5.85 18.00
C HIS A 335 -14.36 5.19 16.92
N TRP A 336 -14.51 3.88 16.72
CA TRP A 336 -13.75 3.17 15.67
C TRP A 336 -14.24 3.50 14.26
N LEU A 337 -15.55 3.62 14.06
CA LEU A 337 -16.10 4.04 12.76
C LEU A 337 -15.69 5.47 12.39
N THR A 338 -15.65 6.38 13.36
CA THR A 338 -15.24 7.78 13.11
C THR A 338 -13.77 7.87 12.71
N ARG A 339 -12.88 7.11 13.35
CA ARG A 339 -11.47 7.00 12.92
C ARG A 339 -11.32 6.46 11.50
N ALA A 340 -12.10 5.45 11.12
CA ALA A 340 -12.08 4.91 9.77
C ALA A 340 -12.60 5.95 8.75
N ALA A 341 -13.70 6.64 9.07
CA ALA A 341 -14.29 7.67 8.23
C ALA A 341 -13.36 8.89 8.04
N GLU A 342 -12.61 9.30 9.07
CA GLU A 342 -11.61 10.37 8.99
C GLU A 342 -10.46 10.02 8.03
N ARG A 343 -10.17 8.73 7.84
CA ARG A 343 -9.18 8.24 6.86
C ARG A 343 -9.77 8.02 5.46
N GLY A 344 -11.00 8.49 5.22
CA GLY A 344 -11.65 8.41 3.91
C GLY A 344 -12.41 7.12 3.64
N ASP A 345 -12.62 6.26 4.64
CA ASP A 345 -13.43 5.05 4.45
C ASP A 345 -14.91 5.41 4.27
N ARG A 346 -15.35 5.39 3.01
CA ARG A 346 -16.73 5.69 2.62
C ARG A 346 -17.76 4.79 3.32
N PRO A 347 -17.57 3.46 3.39
CA PRO A 347 -18.55 2.60 4.06
C PRO A 347 -18.71 2.87 5.56
N ALA A 348 -17.64 3.23 6.28
CA ALA A 348 -17.72 3.68 7.67
C ALA A 348 -18.55 4.96 7.79
N ARG A 349 -18.37 5.91 6.86
CA ARG A 349 -19.17 7.14 6.83
C ARG A 349 -20.65 6.87 6.57
N GLU A 350 -20.96 5.95 5.66
CA GLU A 350 -22.34 5.52 5.39
C GLU A 350 -22.98 4.87 6.62
N LEU A 351 -22.24 4.02 7.35
CA LEU A 351 -22.71 3.44 8.62
C LEU A 351 -22.98 4.51 9.68
N LEU A 352 -22.10 5.48 9.84
CA LEU A 352 -22.32 6.60 10.77
C LEU A 352 -23.57 7.41 10.37
N GLN A 353 -23.82 7.59 9.08
CA GLN A 353 -24.99 8.30 8.58
C GLN A 353 -26.31 7.59 8.94
N THR A 354 -26.31 6.26 9.05
CA THR A 354 -27.52 5.51 9.47
C THR A 354 -28.00 5.84 10.90
N LEU A 355 -27.12 6.40 11.74
CA LEU A 355 -27.43 6.84 13.11
C LEU A 355 -28.12 8.21 13.15
N VAL A 356 -28.09 8.96 12.04
CA VAL A 356 -28.61 10.32 11.94
C VAL A 356 -30.04 10.30 11.38
N LEU A 357 -30.90 11.17 11.90
CA LEU A 357 -32.30 11.26 11.47
C LEU A 357 -32.40 12.02 10.14
N PRO A 358 -33.39 11.72 9.29
CA PRO A 358 -33.68 12.60 8.16
C PRO A 358 -34.20 13.96 8.67
N LEU A 359 -33.75 15.03 8.02
CA LEU A 359 -34.15 16.40 8.33
C LEU A 359 -34.27 17.18 7.01
N PRO A 360 -35.32 17.99 6.80
CA PRO A 360 -35.50 18.74 5.56
C PRO A 360 -34.34 19.74 5.36
N ALA A 361 -34.01 20.05 4.11
CA ALA A 361 -32.95 21.01 3.80
C ALA A 361 -33.39 22.44 4.17
N LEU A 362 -32.48 23.20 4.80
CA LEU A 362 -32.66 24.62 5.09
C LEU A 362 -31.44 25.37 4.54
N PRO A 363 -31.61 26.43 3.73
CA PRO A 363 -30.48 27.23 3.28
C PRO A 363 -29.74 27.88 4.46
N ALA A 364 -28.40 27.81 4.45
CA ALA A 364 -27.55 28.29 5.55
C ALA A 364 -27.79 29.77 5.90
N ALA A 365 -28.09 30.62 4.92
CA ALA A 365 -28.39 32.05 5.14
C ALA A 365 -29.70 32.27 5.92
N ILE A 366 -30.69 31.40 5.72
CA ILE A 366 -31.96 31.45 6.45
C ILE A 366 -31.75 30.91 7.86
N GLU A 367 -30.99 29.82 7.99
CA GLU A 367 -30.61 29.26 9.29
C GLU A 367 -29.88 30.28 10.17
N SER A 368 -28.82 30.91 9.65
CA SER A 368 -28.03 31.90 10.40
C SER A 368 -28.89 33.09 10.81
N SER A 369 -29.72 33.61 9.91
CA SER A 369 -30.63 34.74 10.22
C SER A 369 -31.61 34.41 11.34
N ILE A 370 -32.18 33.20 11.34
CA ILE A 370 -33.10 32.77 12.40
C ILE A 370 -32.34 32.59 13.72
N VAL A 371 -31.18 31.93 13.69
CA VAL A 371 -30.35 31.68 14.88
C VAL A 371 -29.89 33.00 15.51
N GLU A 372 -29.51 34.01 14.73
CA GLU A 372 -29.14 35.33 15.22
C GLU A 372 -30.30 36.04 15.92
N LYS A 373 -31.51 35.99 15.34
CA LYS A 373 -32.73 36.53 15.95
C LYS A 373 -33.06 35.82 17.26
N VAL A 374 -32.95 34.50 17.30
CA VAL A 374 -33.15 33.72 18.53
C VAL A 374 -32.08 34.06 19.57
N ARG A 375 -30.81 34.18 19.16
CA ARG A 375 -29.69 34.51 20.06
C ARG A 375 -29.85 35.87 20.74
N ALA A 376 -30.47 36.84 20.07
CA ALA A 376 -30.79 38.14 20.66
C ALA A 376 -31.86 38.06 21.76
N MET A 377 -32.72 37.04 21.75
CA MET A 377 -33.75 36.82 22.77
C MET A 377 -33.26 35.87 23.88
N ASP A 378 -32.62 34.77 23.49
CA ASP A 378 -32.11 33.74 24.39
C ASP A 378 -30.90 33.03 23.75
N ALA A 379 -29.71 33.26 24.30
CA ALA A 379 -28.46 32.70 23.80
C ALA A 379 -28.35 31.18 24.02
N GLU A 380 -28.88 30.66 25.14
CA GLU A 380 -28.87 29.23 25.45
C GLU A 380 -29.72 28.44 24.44
N LEU A 381 -30.93 28.95 24.17
CA LEU A 381 -31.84 28.38 23.20
C LEU A 381 -31.22 28.40 21.80
N ALA A 382 -30.59 29.50 21.39
CA ALA A 382 -29.91 29.58 20.10
C ALA A 382 -28.82 28.52 19.95
N ALA A 383 -27.97 28.33 20.97
CA ALA A 383 -26.92 27.30 20.98
C ALA A 383 -27.50 25.88 20.94
N ARG A 384 -28.66 25.63 21.57
CA ARG A 384 -29.36 24.35 21.46
C ARG A 384 -29.96 24.13 20.08
N LEU A 385 -30.50 25.16 19.43
CA LEU A 385 -31.08 25.06 18.10
C LEU A 385 -30.02 24.81 17.01
N THR A 386 -28.85 25.44 17.11
CA THR A 386 -27.74 25.16 16.18
C THR A 386 -27.30 23.71 16.29
N LEU A 387 -27.13 23.20 17.52
CA LEU A 387 -26.84 21.77 17.74
C LEU A 387 -27.97 20.86 17.28
N ALA A 388 -29.23 21.23 17.53
CA ALA A 388 -30.38 20.45 17.10
C ALA A 388 -30.42 20.28 15.58
N ARG A 389 -30.16 21.38 14.86
CA ARG A 389 -30.13 21.40 13.40
C ARG A 389 -28.95 20.63 12.84
N ALA A 390 -27.75 20.86 13.39
CA ALA A 390 -26.52 20.20 12.94
C ALA A 390 -26.57 18.68 13.18
N PHE A 391 -27.08 18.24 14.33
CA PHE A 391 -27.11 16.82 14.70
C PHE A 391 -28.45 16.13 14.44
N HIS A 392 -29.39 16.80 13.77
CA HIS A 392 -30.69 16.26 13.42
C HIS A 392 -31.38 15.67 14.66
N LEU A 393 -31.44 16.49 15.71
CA LEU A 393 -32.08 16.13 16.97
C LEU A 393 -33.59 16.33 16.86
N THR A 394 -34.33 15.50 17.57
CA THR A 394 -35.74 15.81 17.83
C THR A 394 -35.82 16.96 18.84
N ARG A 395 -36.97 17.63 18.89
CA ARG A 395 -37.23 18.73 19.84
C ARG A 395 -36.90 18.34 21.27
N ARG A 396 -37.34 17.16 21.70
CA ARG A 396 -37.15 16.68 23.07
C ARG A 396 -35.69 16.41 23.38
N GLU A 397 -34.97 15.78 22.46
CA GLU A 397 -33.54 15.52 22.63
C GLU A 397 -32.79 16.84 22.81
N ALA A 398 -33.03 17.82 21.92
CA ALA A 398 -32.37 19.13 21.95
C ALA A 398 -32.60 19.93 23.25
N LEU A 399 -33.80 19.82 23.85
CA LEU A 399 -34.12 20.51 25.09
C LEU A 399 -33.58 19.80 26.34
N ASN A 400 -33.52 18.46 26.30
CA ASN A 400 -33.26 17.65 27.49
C ASN A 400 -31.81 17.19 27.64
N PHE A 401 -31.03 17.13 26.56
CA PHE A 401 -29.63 16.72 26.66
C PHE A 401 -28.81 17.72 27.49
N ASN A 402 -27.85 17.18 28.24
CA ASN A 402 -26.96 17.92 29.10
C ASN A 402 -25.67 18.28 28.33
N ALA A 403 -25.66 19.45 27.71
CA ALA A 403 -24.58 19.89 26.85
C ALA A 403 -23.16 19.81 27.46
N ARG A 404 -23.00 19.87 28.79
CA ARG A 404 -21.68 19.69 29.42
C ARG A 404 -21.21 18.24 29.49
N ARG A 405 -22.14 17.31 29.68
CA ARG A 405 -21.82 15.88 29.90
C ARG A 405 -21.97 15.04 28.64
N ASP A 406 -22.74 15.52 27.68
CA ASP A 406 -23.23 14.74 26.55
C ASP A 406 -22.49 15.07 25.24
N ILE A 407 -21.75 16.19 25.20
CA ILE A 407 -20.88 16.54 24.07
C ILE A 407 -19.60 15.66 24.13
N ARG A 408 -19.22 15.10 22.99
CA ARG A 408 -17.99 14.31 22.79
C ARG A 408 -17.21 14.91 21.61
N ALA A 409 -15.92 14.60 21.52
CA ALA A 409 -15.10 15.02 20.38
C ALA A 409 -15.59 14.47 19.03
N TRP A 410 -16.26 13.31 19.05
CA TRP A 410 -16.77 12.63 17.86
C TRP A 410 -18.25 12.93 17.54
N GLY A 411 -19.00 13.55 18.45
CA GLY A 411 -20.46 13.69 18.30
C GLY A 411 -21.22 14.03 19.60
N LEU A 412 -22.52 13.75 19.60
CA LEU A 412 -23.41 13.89 20.75
C LEU A 412 -23.85 12.53 21.30
N LEU A 413 -23.79 12.36 22.61
CA LEU A 413 -24.46 11.28 23.33
C LEU A 413 -25.79 11.78 23.86
N ILE A 414 -26.88 11.12 23.51
CA ILE A 414 -28.22 11.47 23.98
C ILE A 414 -28.66 10.41 24.98
N PRO A 415 -28.78 10.76 26.28
CA PRO A 415 -29.18 9.80 27.28
C PRO A 415 -30.60 9.31 27.03
N GLY A 416 -30.85 8.05 27.35
CA GLY A 416 -32.17 7.46 27.20
C GLY A 416 -33.18 8.02 28.20
N THR A 417 -34.44 8.06 27.80
CA THR A 417 -35.58 8.37 28.67
C THR A 417 -36.46 7.13 28.82
N TYR A 418 -36.99 6.90 30.03
CA TYR A 418 -37.82 5.73 30.34
C TYR A 418 -39.08 5.61 29.47
N THR A 419 -39.58 6.72 28.95
CA THR A 419 -40.86 6.79 28.25
C THR A 419 -40.76 6.53 26.74
N GLU A 420 -39.63 6.80 26.10
CA GLU A 420 -39.55 6.85 24.63
C GLU A 420 -38.30 6.20 24.05
N ASN A 421 -37.13 6.44 24.63
CA ASN A 421 -35.89 5.83 24.18
C ASN A 421 -35.08 5.30 25.37
N PRO A 422 -35.38 4.09 25.88
CA PRO A 422 -34.72 3.57 27.08
C PRO A 422 -33.22 3.30 26.89
N LYS A 423 -32.75 3.19 25.64
CA LYS A 423 -31.32 2.91 25.33
C LYS A 423 -30.51 4.17 25.05
N GLY A 424 -31.15 5.32 24.82
CA GLY A 424 -30.48 6.52 24.34
C GLY A 424 -30.04 6.42 22.88
N ARG A 425 -29.32 7.44 22.40
CA ARG A 425 -28.88 7.54 21.00
C ARG A 425 -27.50 8.16 20.92
N LEU A 426 -26.73 7.77 19.91
CA LEU A 426 -25.44 8.37 19.59
C LEU A 426 -25.56 9.05 18.24
N VAL A 427 -25.12 10.31 18.17
CA VAL A 427 -25.20 11.09 16.93
C VAL A 427 -23.80 11.55 16.55
N PRO A 428 -23.16 10.91 15.56
CA PRO A 428 -21.81 11.26 15.16
C PRO A 428 -21.78 12.56 14.35
N ALA A 429 -20.68 13.31 14.47
CA ALA A 429 -20.38 14.42 13.59
C ALA A 429 -19.91 13.89 12.22
N LEU A 430 -20.72 14.08 11.17
CA LEU A 430 -20.43 13.58 9.82
C LEU A 430 -19.59 14.53 8.96
N GLN A 431 -19.44 15.77 9.42
CA GLN A 431 -18.76 16.86 8.73
C GLN A 431 -17.90 17.66 9.72
N GLU A 432 -16.85 18.29 9.23
CA GLU A 432 -15.96 19.11 10.07
C GLU A 432 -16.67 20.33 10.66
N SER A 433 -17.62 20.91 9.93
CA SER A 433 -18.51 21.98 10.42
C SER A 433 -19.30 21.57 11.66
N MET A 434 -19.71 20.30 11.77
CA MET A 434 -20.42 19.82 12.96
C MET A 434 -19.49 19.74 14.17
N LYS A 435 -18.22 19.37 13.97
CA LYS A 435 -17.22 19.32 15.05
C LYS A 435 -16.88 20.73 15.56
N THR A 436 -16.76 21.71 14.68
CA THR A 436 -16.53 23.11 15.08
C THR A 436 -17.72 23.65 15.87
N GLU A 437 -18.95 23.31 15.48
CA GLU A 437 -20.14 23.66 16.26
C GLU A 437 -20.19 22.98 17.64
N LEU A 438 -19.75 21.72 17.76
CA LEU A 438 -19.62 21.08 19.08
C LEU A 438 -18.63 21.81 19.99
N GLN A 439 -17.48 22.22 19.45
CA GLN A 439 -16.48 22.97 20.22
C GLN A 439 -17.01 24.34 20.67
N ARG A 440 -17.71 25.05 19.77
CA ARG A 440 -18.38 26.32 20.09
C ARG A 440 -19.43 26.13 21.18
N ALA A 441 -20.29 25.13 21.06
CA ALA A 441 -21.31 24.86 22.05
C ALA A 441 -20.70 24.45 23.41
N ALA A 442 -19.71 23.55 23.42
CA ALA A 442 -19.04 23.14 24.66
C ALA A 442 -18.45 24.33 25.41
N SER A 443 -17.70 25.20 24.71
CA SER A 443 -17.12 26.40 25.32
C SER A 443 -18.18 27.38 25.86
N PHE A 444 -19.28 27.55 25.14
CA PHE A 444 -20.41 28.38 25.58
C PHE A 444 -21.05 27.83 26.88
N PHE A 445 -21.39 26.55 26.91
CA PHE A 445 -22.05 25.93 28.07
C PHE A 445 -21.13 25.77 29.28
N ASP A 446 -19.81 25.70 29.10
CA ASP A 446 -18.85 25.70 30.19
C ASP A 446 -18.69 27.10 30.82
N ALA A 447 -18.75 28.15 30.01
CA ALA A 447 -18.66 29.53 30.47
C ALA A 447 -19.90 29.99 31.25
N GLU A 448 -21.10 29.63 30.77
CA GLU A 448 -22.36 29.98 31.44
C GLU A 448 -22.60 29.07 32.66
N ARG A 449 -22.08 29.42 33.84
CA ARG A 449 -22.30 28.72 35.14
C ARG A 449 -23.77 28.70 35.63
N THR A 450 -24.76 28.63 34.75
CA THR A 450 -26.18 28.63 35.10
C THR A 450 -26.60 27.30 35.72
N LEU A 451 -27.34 27.37 36.83
CA LEU A 451 -28.16 26.27 37.35
C LEU A 451 -29.17 25.94 36.25
N GLY A 452 -29.02 24.77 35.62
CA GLY A 452 -29.82 24.39 34.45
C GLY A 452 -31.31 24.61 34.69
N SER A 453 -31.92 25.48 33.88
CA SER A 453 -33.36 25.72 33.94
C SER A 453 -34.10 24.40 33.71
N ALA A 454 -35.18 24.18 34.46
CA ALA A 454 -35.97 22.95 34.35
C ALA A 454 -36.47 22.79 32.90
N ALA A 455 -36.57 21.54 32.41
CA ALA A 455 -37.01 21.26 31.04
C ALA A 455 -38.36 21.92 30.67
N SER A 456 -39.26 22.03 31.65
CA SER A 456 -40.55 22.74 31.51
C SER A 456 -40.38 24.24 31.23
N GLN A 457 -39.41 24.88 31.87
CA GLN A 457 -39.08 26.29 31.65
C GLN A 457 -38.46 26.50 30.27
N LYS A 458 -37.54 25.62 29.85
CA LYS A 458 -36.94 25.64 28.51
C LYS A 458 -37.97 25.49 27.40
N ALA A 459 -38.90 24.54 27.55
CA ALA A 459 -39.96 24.33 26.58
C ALA A 459 -40.91 25.55 26.47
N LYS A 460 -41.19 26.23 27.59
CA LYS A 460 -42.00 27.46 27.59
C LYS A 460 -41.30 28.60 26.86
N VAL A 461 -40.02 28.84 27.16
CA VAL A 461 -39.21 29.86 26.48
C VAL A 461 -39.12 29.59 24.99
N GLN A 462 -38.89 28.33 24.59
CA GLN A 462 -38.88 27.96 23.17
C GLN A 462 -40.22 28.32 22.48
N ARG A 463 -41.37 27.95 23.07
CA ARG A 463 -42.68 28.27 22.47
C ARG A 463 -42.88 29.76 22.28
N GLN A 464 -42.57 30.56 23.31
CA GLN A 464 -42.69 32.02 23.25
C GLN A 464 -41.81 32.63 22.15
N VAL A 465 -40.56 32.19 22.04
CA VAL A 465 -39.63 32.69 21.01
C VAL A 465 -40.07 32.27 19.61
N PHE A 466 -40.55 31.04 19.43
CA PHE A 466 -40.99 30.53 18.13
C PHE A 466 -42.27 31.23 17.66
N GLU A 467 -43.21 31.51 18.57
CA GLU A 467 -44.41 32.31 18.30
C GLU A 467 -44.04 33.74 17.92
N ALA A 468 -43.15 34.39 18.69
CA ALA A 468 -42.72 35.77 18.44
C ALA A 468 -42.01 35.94 17.09
N LEU A 469 -41.24 34.95 16.66
CA LEU A 469 -40.46 34.99 15.42
C LEU A 469 -41.12 34.25 14.25
N ALA A 470 -42.32 33.69 14.43
CA ALA A 470 -43.04 32.87 13.45
C ALA A 470 -42.18 31.74 12.85
N ILE A 471 -41.43 31.02 13.70
CA ILE A 471 -40.53 29.95 13.29
C ILE A 471 -41.29 28.61 13.31
N PRO A 472 -41.44 27.91 12.17
CA PRO A 472 -41.97 26.55 12.18
C PRO A 472 -40.96 25.56 12.76
N GLU A 473 -41.41 24.68 13.66
CA GLU A 473 -40.55 23.74 14.39
C GLU A 473 -39.81 22.75 13.49
N GLU A 474 -40.43 22.33 12.39
CA GLU A 474 -39.90 21.39 11.40
C GLU A 474 -38.61 21.86 10.72
N ARG A 475 -38.29 23.17 10.79
CA ARG A 475 -37.05 23.72 10.24
C ARG A 475 -35.82 23.38 11.06
N PHE A 476 -35.99 23.08 12.36
CA PHE A 476 -34.89 22.87 13.31
C PHE A 476 -34.83 21.47 13.90
N PHE A 477 -35.98 20.79 13.97
CA PHE A 477 -36.06 19.48 14.60
C PHE A 477 -36.43 18.39 13.62
N ALA A 478 -35.81 17.22 13.81
CA ALA A 478 -36.24 16.02 13.13
C ALA A 478 -37.61 15.57 13.67
N ALA A 479 -38.40 14.91 12.81
CA ALA A 479 -39.70 14.37 13.19
C ALA A 479 -39.57 13.38 14.36
N GLU A 480 -40.53 13.40 15.29
CA GLU A 480 -40.57 12.45 16.40
C GLU A 480 -40.77 11.01 15.86
N ILE A 481 -39.89 10.10 16.25
CA ILE A 481 -39.75 8.77 15.62
C ILE A 481 -40.72 7.73 16.21
N GLY A 482 -41.52 8.09 17.22
CA GLY A 482 -42.50 7.17 17.83
C GLY A 482 -41.86 5.83 18.25
N ARG A 483 -42.35 4.70 17.74
CA ARG A 483 -41.84 3.36 18.09
C ARG A 483 -40.58 2.90 17.33
N SER A 484 -40.09 3.66 16.35
CA SER A 484 -38.96 3.23 15.48
C SER A 484 -37.58 3.72 15.95
N TRP A 485 -37.45 4.24 17.17
CA TRP A 485 -36.18 4.66 17.79
C TRP A 485 -35.07 3.61 17.70
N SER A 486 -35.43 2.34 17.85
CA SER A 486 -34.51 1.22 17.83
C SER A 486 -33.75 1.09 16.50
N HIS A 487 -34.23 1.70 15.42
CA HIS A 487 -33.60 1.69 14.09
C HIS A 487 -32.58 2.81 13.86
N TYR A 488 -32.52 3.82 14.73
CA TYR A 488 -31.57 4.94 14.68
C TYR A 488 -30.62 4.96 15.89
N GLY A 489 -30.65 3.91 16.71
CA GLY A 489 -29.74 3.69 17.82
C GLY A 489 -28.69 2.64 17.47
N PHE A 490 -28.51 1.67 18.36
CA PHE A 490 -27.53 0.59 18.21
C PHE A 490 -28.18 -0.77 18.56
N GLY A 491 -27.45 -1.85 18.31
CA GLY A 491 -27.91 -3.21 18.56
C GLY A 491 -28.71 -3.82 17.40
N ARG A 492 -29.44 -4.89 17.68
CA ARG A 492 -30.09 -5.75 16.66
C ARG A 492 -31.05 -5.02 15.71
N HIS A 493 -31.85 -4.08 16.19
CA HIS A 493 -32.83 -3.37 15.36
C HIS A 493 -32.19 -2.35 14.41
N TRP A 494 -31.14 -1.67 14.87
CA TRP A 494 -30.29 -0.86 14.00
C TRP A 494 -29.60 -1.74 12.96
N ALA A 495 -29.00 -2.85 13.40
CA ALA A 495 -28.33 -3.79 12.52
C ALA A 495 -29.27 -4.40 11.46
N ALA A 496 -30.55 -4.60 11.77
CA ALA A 496 -31.54 -5.05 10.79
C ALA A 496 -31.78 -4.01 9.69
N ARG A 497 -31.80 -2.71 10.02
CA ARG A 497 -31.96 -1.62 9.05
C ARG A 497 -30.68 -1.35 8.25
N ALA A 498 -29.53 -1.35 8.94
CA ALA A 498 -28.22 -1.27 8.30
C ALA A 498 -27.81 -2.59 7.63
N GLY A 499 -28.67 -3.61 7.68
CA GLY A 499 -28.44 -4.98 7.22
C GLY A 499 -27.77 -5.13 5.86
N PRO A 500 -28.20 -4.45 4.78
CA PRO A 500 -27.52 -4.56 3.49
C PRO A 500 -26.06 -4.09 3.56
N LEU A 501 -25.81 -2.95 4.20
CA LEU A 501 -24.45 -2.44 4.41
C LEU A 501 -23.65 -3.38 5.31
N LEU A 502 -24.22 -3.90 6.39
CA LEU A 502 -23.50 -4.79 7.31
C LEU A 502 -23.14 -6.15 6.68
N LYS A 503 -24.01 -6.71 5.84
CA LYS A 503 -23.77 -7.99 5.16
C LYS A 503 -22.61 -7.91 4.17
N GLU A 504 -22.57 -6.86 3.36
CA GLU A 504 -21.48 -6.60 2.42
C GLU A 504 -20.11 -6.46 3.12
N MET A 505 -20.15 -6.05 4.40
CA MET A 505 -18.98 -5.51 5.10
C MET A 505 -18.39 -6.46 6.13
N LEU A 506 -19.25 -7.19 6.84
CA LEU A 506 -18.84 -8.20 7.82
C LEU A 506 -18.61 -9.57 7.18
N GLY A 507 -18.94 -9.74 5.89
CA GLY A 507 -18.78 -11.02 5.20
C GLY A 507 -19.59 -12.15 5.87
N GLU A 508 -20.70 -11.79 6.52
CA GLU A 508 -21.57 -12.77 7.18
C GLU A 508 -22.17 -13.68 6.11
N CYS A 509 -21.79 -14.97 6.16
CA CYS A 509 -22.32 -16.05 5.32
C CYS A 509 -23.83 -16.21 5.47
#